data_AF-A0A7C3Y3V1-F1
#
_entry.id   AF-A0A7C3Y3V1-F1
#
_cell.length_a   1.000
_cell.length_b   1.000
_cell.length_c   1.000
_cell.angle_alpha   90.00
_cell.angle_beta   90.00
_cell.angle_gamma   90.00
#
_symmetry.space_group_name_H-M   'P 1'
#
loop_
_entity.id
_entity.type
_entity.pdbx_description
1 polymer ?
#
loop_
_entity_poly.entity_id
_entity_poly.type
_entity_poly.pdbx_seq_one_letter_code
_entity_poly.pdbx_strand_id
1 'polypeptide(L)'
;MEKTMTQTVPATNEKYATLASDTQIERTMKALEANGIRTLVVANKEEARSKLLELLPPGAEVFLGSSVTVSELGVAQDIDNSGRYDSVRVKLAKMDRST
;
A
#
# COMPACT_ATOMS: atom_id res chain seq x y z
N MET A 1 0.30 -25.95 29.99
CA MET A 1 0.87 -26.68 28.83
C MET A 1 0.95 -25.69 27.69
N GLU A 2 2.13 -25.10 27.48
CA GLU A 2 2.38 -24.10 26.45
C GLU A 2 2.81 -24.83 25.18
N LYS A 3 2.01 -24.73 24.12
CA LYS A 3 2.28 -25.43 22.86
C LYS A 3 3.12 -24.50 21.99
N THR A 4 4.45 -24.66 22.04
CA THR A 4 5.37 -23.96 21.14
C THR A 4 5.06 -24.37 19.70
N MET A 5 4.48 -23.46 18.93
CA MET A 5 4.18 -23.65 17.52
C MET A 5 5.45 -23.33 16.73
N THR A 6 6.25 -24.35 16.44
CA THR A 6 7.43 -24.24 15.58
C THR A 6 6.95 -23.86 14.17
N GLN A 7 7.00 -22.58 13.82
CA GLN A 7 6.73 -22.13 12.47
C GLN A 7 7.95 -22.45 11.60
N THR A 8 7.85 -23.50 10.79
CA THR A 8 8.82 -23.79 9.75
C THR A 8 8.75 -22.67 8.71
N VAL A 9 9.79 -21.85 8.61
CA VAL A 9 9.90 -20.86 7.53
C VAL A 9 10.01 -21.63 6.21
N PRO A 10 9.07 -21.47 5.27
CA PRO A 10 9.15 -22.16 3.98
C PRO A 10 10.43 -21.75 3.25
N ALA A 11 11.01 -22.67 2.50
CA ALA A 11 12.20 -22.38 1.69
C ALA A 11 11.91 -21.23 0.72
N THR A 12 12.84 -20.27 0.66
CA THR A 12 12.74 -19.09 -0.23
C THR A 12 12.63 -19.52 -1.68
N ASN A 13 11.67 -18.96 -2.41
CA ASN A 13 11.60 -19.14 -3.85
C ASN A 13 12.57 -18.16 -4.53
N GLU A 14 13.71 -18.67 -5.00
CA GLU A 14 14.78 -17.88 -5.64
C GLU A 14 14.29 -16.99 -6.78
N LYS A 15 13.21 -17.39 -7.47
CA LYS A 15 12.60 -16.57 -8.54
C LYS A 15 12.10 -15.21 -8.04
N TYR A 16 11.67 -15.13 -6.79
CA TYR A 16 11.11 -13.92 -6.17
C TYR A 16 12.01 -13.36 -5.06
N ALA A 17 13.20 -13.93 -4.88
CA ALA A 17 14.18 -13.51 -3.88
C ALA A 17 15.02 -12.31 -4.34
N THR A 18 14.92 -11.92 -5.62
CA THR A 18 15.70 -10.84 -6.22
C THR A 18 14.79 -9.66 -6.57
N LEU A 19 15.31 -8.45 -6.40
CA LEU A 19 14.62 -7.24 -6.82
C LEU A 19 14.50 -7.19 -8.34
N ALA A 20 13.42 -6.57 -8.82
CA ALA A 20 13.25 -6.30 -10.24
C ALA A 20 14.37 -5.38 -10.76
N SER A 21 14.89 -5.67 -11.94
CA SER A 21 15.81 -4.78 -12.65
C SER A 21 15.09 -3.56 -13.23
N ASP A 22 15.85 -2.50 -13.53
CA ASP A 22 15.32 -1.28 -14.16
C ASP A 22 14.59 -1.59 -15.48
N THR A 23 15.13 -2.49 -16.30
CA THR A 23 14.46 -2.95 -17.54
C THR A 23 13.11 -3.60 -17.28
N GLN A 24 12.96 -4.34 -16.17
CA GLN A 24 11.68 -4.94 -15.79
C GLN A 24 10.69 -3.88 -15.31
N ILE A 25 11.16 -2.87 -14.56
CA ILE A 25 10.36 -1.75 -14.10
C ILE A 25 9.86 -0.94 -15.30
N GLU A 26 10.75 -0.54 -16.22
CA GLU A 26 10.38 0.22 -17.42
C GLU A 26 9.36 -0.50 -18.30
N ARG A 27 9.55 -1.81 -18.52
CA ARG A 27 8.59 -2.62 -19.28
C ARG A 27 7.22 -2.63 -18.61
N THR A 28 7.20 -2.73 -17.28
CA THR A 28 5.96 -2.71 -16.49
C THR A 28 5.28 -1.35 -16.58
N MET A 29 6.04 -0.26 -16.48
CA MET A 29 5.52 1.10 -16.65
C MET A 29 4.83 1.27 -18.00
N LYS A 30 5.53 0.95 -19.10
CA LYS A 30 4.99 1.06 -20.47
C LYS A 30 3.71 0.25 -20.64
N ALA A 31 3.66 -0.95 -20.07
CA ALA A 31 2.46 -1.78 -20.13
C ALA A 31 1.28 -1.17 -19.36
N LEU A 32 1.52 -0.65 -18.16
CA LEU A 32 0.49 0.03 -17.35
C LEU A 32 -0.03 1.30 -18.05
N GLU A 33 0.88 2.12 -18.58
CA GLU A 33 0.55 3.36 -19.28
C GLU A 33 -0.22 3.11 -20.57
N ALA A 34 0.15 2.07 -21.34
CA ALA A 34 -0.62 1.63 -22.50
C ALA A 34 -2.06 1.19 -22.14
N ASN A 35 -2.31 0.83 -20.88
CA ASN A 35 -3.63 0.49 -20.35
C ASN A 35 -4.30 1.65 -19.57
N GLY A 36 -3.80 2.88 -19.74
CA GLY A 36 -4.39 4.07 -19.12
C GLY A 36 -4.09 4.22 -17.62
N ILE A 37 -3.14 3.47 -17.07
CA ILE A 37 -2.71 3.56 -15.68
C ILE A 37 -1.43 4.40 -15.64
N ARG A 38 -1.52 5.62 -15.11
CA ARG A 38 -0.35 6.49 -14.92
C ARG A 38 0.63 5.86 -13.94
N THR A 39 1.92 5.89 -14.29
CA THR A 39 2.98 5.35 -13.43
C THR A 39 3.92 6.43 -12.91
N LEU A 40 4.52 6.18 -11.74
CA LEU A 40 5.56 6.98 -11.11
C LEU A 40 6.60 6.02 -10.54
N VAL A 41 7.88 6.28 -10.80
CA VAL A 41 9.00 5.53 -10.22
C VAL A 41 9.77 6.45 -9.29
N VAL A 42 10.11 5.91 -8.13
CA VAL A 42 10.81 6.60 -7.04
C VAL A 42 11.86 5.66 -6.47
N ALA A 43 12.87 6.21 -5.80
CA ALA A 43 14.04 5.43 -5.39
C ALA A 43 13.78 4.54 -4.17
N ASN A 44 12.80 4.90 -3.32
CA ASN A 44 12.60 4.27 -2.02
C ASN A 44 11.16 4.42 -1.51
N LYS A 45 10.92 3.78 -0.36
CA LYS A 45 9.65 3.75 0.36
C LYS A 45 9.18 5.14 0.77
N GLU A 46 10.09 5.98 1.26
CA GLU A 46 9.79 7.31 1.79
C GLU A 46 9.28 8.23 0.67
N GLU A 47 9.95 8.20 -0.49
CA GLU A 47 9.52 8.91 -1.69
C GLU A 47 8.19 8.38 -2.23
N ALA A 48 7.96 7.06 -2.20
CA ALA A 48 6.68 6.46 -2.61
C ALA A 48 5.52 6.94 -1.73
N ARG A 49 5.73 6.95 -0.42
CA ARG A 49 4.77 7.49 0.55
C ARG A 49 4.49 8.97 0.28
N SER A 50 5.53 9.79 0.11
CA SER A 50 5.38 11.23 -0.18
C SER A 50 4.59 11.47 -1.46
N LYS A 51 4.98 10.80 -2.57
CA LYS A 51 4.32 10.95 -3.86
C LYS A 51 2.85 10.54 -3.82
N LEU A 52 2.52 9.47 -3.11
CA LEU A 52 1.13 9.07 -2.94
C LEU A 52 0.31 10.16 -2.24
N LEU A 53 0.82 10.72 -1.14
CA LEU A 53 0.13 11.77 -0.38
C LEU A 53 0.04 13.11 -1.13
N GLU A 54 0.97 13.39 -2.06
CA GLU A 54 0.89 14.55 -2.96
C GLU A 54 -0.25 14.42 -3.98
N LEU A 55 -0.63 13.20 -4.37
CA LEU A 55 -1.71 12.96 -5.33
C LEU A 55 -3.10 13.13 -4.71
N LEU A 56 -3.22 13.05 -3.38
CA LEU A 56 -4.49 13.13 -2.67
C LEU A 56 -4.80 14.59 -2.30
N PRO A 57 -5.93 15.16 -2.78
CA PRO A 57 -6.32 16.49 -2.35
C PRO A 57 -6.69 16.49 -0.86
N PRO A 58 -6.51 17.62 -0.15
CA PRO A 58 -6.98 17.76 1.21
C PRO A 58 -8.49 17.46 1.33
N GLY A 59 -8.90 16.76 2.37
CA GLY A 59 -10.30 16.37 2.59
C GLY A 59 -10.82 15.27 1.67
N ALA A 60 -9.96 14.66 0.84
CA ALA A 60 -10.37 13.53 0.01
C ALA A 60 -10.94 12.39 0.85
N GLU A 61 -12.03 11.79 0.37
CA GLU A 61 -12.55 10.54 0.93
C GLU A 61 -11.75 9.35 0.40
N VAL A 62 -11.17 8.57 1.32
CA VAL A 62 -10.19 7.53 0.98
C VAL A 62 -10.55 6.19 1.65
N PHE A 63 -10.57 5.12 0.85
CA PHE A 63 -10.70 3.76 1.32
C PHE A 63 -9.49 2.92 0.87
N LEU A 64 -8.72 2.40 1.83
CA LEU A 64 -7.44 1.72 1.56
C LEU A 64 -7.54 0.19 1.39
N GLY A 65 -8.71 -0.40 1.66
CA GLY A 65 -8.89 -1.85 1.67
C GLY A 65 -7.90 -2.57 2.61
N SER A 66 -7.59 -3.83 2.33
CA SER A 66 -6.61 -4.65 3.07
C SER A 66 -5.24 -4.71 2.37
N SER A 67 -4.81 -3.60 1.75
CA SER A 67 -3.57 -3.57 0.98
C SER A 67 -2.33 -3.63 1.88
N VAL A 68 -1.58 -4.73 1.78
CA VAL A 68 -0.32 -4.92 2.51
C VAL A 68 0.71 -3.87 2.09
N THR A 69 0.85 -3.58 0.80
CA THR A 69 1.79 -2.57 0.30
C THR A 69 1.52 -1.19 0.90
N VAL A 70 0.25 -0.77 0.96
CA VAL A 70 -0.12 0.53 1.57
C VAL A 70 0.20 0.56 3.07
N SER A 71 -0.03 -0.56 3.77
CA SER A 71 0.34 -0.70 5.18
C SER A 71 1.85 -0.62 5.38
N GLU A 72 2.62 -1.31 4.55
CA GLU A 72 4.08 -1.30 4.62
C GLU A 72 4.67 0.07 4.28
N LEU A 73 4.06 0.83 3.35
CA LEU A 73 4.44 2.22 3.06
C LEU A 73 4.15 3.18 4.23
N GLY A 74 3.34 2.78 5.23
CA GLY A 74 2.94 3.64 6.35
C GLY A 74 1.84 4.67 6.01
N VAL A 75 1.24 4.56 4.83
CA VAL A 75 0.20 5.47 4.33
C VAL A 75 -1.10 5.34 5.12
N ALA A 76 -1.42 4.13 5.59
CA ALA A 76 -2.63 3.91 6.39
C ALA A 76 -2.69 4.81 7.63
N GLN A 77 -1.56 5.03 8.29
CA GLN A 77 -1.48 5.90 9.46
C GLN A 77 -1.70 7.37 9.08
N ASP A 78 -1.20 7.81 7.91
CA ASP A 78 -1.42 9.18 7.43
C ASP A 78 -2.90 9.42 7.11
N ILE A 79 -3.56 8.46 6.47
CA ILE A 79 -4.97 8.62 6.09
C ILE A 79 -5.89 8.55 7.31
N ASP A 80 -5.68 7.56 8.19
CA ASP A 80 -6.63 7.29 9.27
C ASP A 80 -6.49 8.24 10.47
N ASN A 81 -5.28 8.76 10.73
CA ASN A 81 -4.99 9.48 11.98
C ASN A 81 -4.62 10.95 11.81
N SER A 82 -4.26 11.43 10.61
CA SER A 82 -3.78 12.82 10.46
C SER A 82 -4.88 13.88 10.54
N GLY A 83 -6.13 13.52 10.31
CA GLY A 83 -7.24 14.47 10.15
C GLY A 83 -7.21 15.26 8.83
N ARG A 84 -6.20 15.06 7.97
CA ARG A 84 -6.10 15.71 6.65
C ARG A 84 -7.03 15.10 5.61
N TYR A 85 -7.42 13.84 5.80
CA TYR A 85 -8.24 13.06 4.87
C TYR A 85 -9.48 12.52 5.56
N ASP A 86 -10.47 12.20 4.76
CA ASP A 86 -11.70 11.60 5.22
C ASP A 86 -11.64 10.07 5.07
N SER A 87 -11.19 9.38 6.11
CA SER A 87 -11.04 7.92 6.08
C SER A 87 -12.40 7.21 6.16
N VAL A 88 -12.77 6.54 5.07
CA VAL A 88 -13.97 5.70 4.99
C VAL A 88 -13.93 4.59 6.05
N ARG A 89 -12.75 4.01 6.28
CA ARG A 89 -12.56 2.93 7.27
C ARG A 89 -12.89 3.40 8.69
N VAL A 90 -12.40 4.59 9.06
CA VAL A 90 -12.65 5.19 10.38
C VAL A 90 -14.11 5.60 10.53
N LYS A 91 -14.71 6.19 9.48
CA LYS A 91 -16.15 6.51 9.45
C LYS A 91 -17.00 5.27 9.71
N LEU A 92 -16.82 4.21 8.92
CA LEU A 92 -17.58 2.97 9.04
C LEU A 92 -17.37 2.25 10.38
N ALA A 93 -16.22 2.44 11.03
CA ALA A 93 -15.96 1.91 12.36
C ALA A 93 -16.74 2.65 13.47
N LYS A 94 -17.10 3.92 13.26
CA LYS A 94 -17.86 4.74 14.22
C LYS A 94 -19.38 4.68 14.01
N MET A 95 -19.84 4.20 12.84
CA MET A 95 -21.26 4.09 12.53
C MET A 95 -21.94 3.02 13.39
N ASP A 96 -23.15 3.33 13.86
CA ASP A 96 -24.04 2.32 14.46
C ASP A 96 -24.47 1.32 13.39
N ARG A 97 -24.42 0.03 13.73
CA ARG A 97 -24.73 -1.09 12.83
C ARG A 97 -26.09 -1.72 13.12
N SER A 98 -26.92 -1.04 13.90
CA SER A 98 -28.23 -1.52 14.35
C SER A 98 -29.36 -1.42 13.31
N THR A 99 -29.08 -0.89 12.11
CA THR A 99 -30.04 -0.75 10.99
C THR A 99 -29.69 -1.63 9.80
#